data_AF-A0A959M308-F1
#
_entry.id   AF-A0A959M308-F1
#
_cell.length_a   1.000
_cell.length_b   1.000
_cell.length_c   1.000
_cell.angle_alpha   90.00
_cell.angle_beta   90.00
_cell.angle_gamma   90.00
#
_symmetry.space_group_name_H-M   'P 1'
#
loop_
_entity.id
_entity.type
_entity.pdbx_description
1 polymer ?
#
loop_
_entity_poly.entity_id
_entity_poly.type
_entity_poly.pdbx_seq_one_letter_code
_entity_poly.pdbx_strand_id
1 'polypeptide(L)'
;MGREIKLCLVYRDMWQSSGKYMPRVDQLVRVAEPIIEMGCFSRVETNGGGFEQINLLYGENPNRSVREWTTPFNEVGIQTQMLERGLNGLRMSPVPSDVRQLMFKVKKKQGTDISRSFDGLNFAANLENSFVFAKEAGMIAQGCLCITHSKLHTVEYFVKLADQLIELGAEEICLKDMAGVGRPVSIGKITKGIRERHPDILIQYHGHSTPGFSIVSSLEAARNGADVIDVGMEPLSWGTGHADLLTVHAMLVDAGFSVPDINMKAYMQARSLTLEFMDDFLGYFIDQRNRFMSSLLIGPGLPGGMMGSLMADLNKNLSSLNNWLEKRGSVPVDQETLLIKLFEEVEYIWPKMGYPPLVTPYSQYVKNTALMNVLQMMKGRERWSMVDENTWNMLSGKAGKLPGPLGEDLVSLANGQNREFFYGTPQDLYPDELELFAGKMDEKGWDYGEDDEELMEYAMHPQQYEDYKSGKAKERFLEELAQKKKPKSSPTSLVAEPVAPKHMRVTVNGEAYEVAIDYPKAGDATAETPANSQPAASTEQKTNLKAVLAPLEGKFFLTKDSSETAIQVGDLIKAGETIGYIEAMKVYNAVSTDKSGVVMEIMAKVGEEVEEDDVLIKIQ
;
A
#
# COMPACT_ATOMS: atom_id res chain seq x y z
N MET A 1 -22.84 34.05 16.77
CA MET A 1 -22.80 32.67 16.25
C MET A 1 -21.35 32.36 15.93
N GLY A 2 -20.84 31.20 16.35
CA GLY A 2 -19.45 30.81 16.07
C GLY A 2 -19.18 30.69 14.58
N ARG A 3 -17.90 30.69 14.17
CA ARG A 3 -17.53 30.38 12.78
C ARG A 3 -17.98 28.96 12.45
N GLU A 4 -18.57 28.77 11.28
CA GLU A 4 -18.99 27.44 10.83
C GLU A 4 -17.78 26.54 10.55
N ILE A 5 -17.86 25.29 10.99
CA ILE A 5 -16.97 24.21 10.55
C ILE A 5 -17.82 23.13 9.90
N LYS A 6 -17.49 22.81 8.66
CA LYS A 6 -18.10 21.74 7.88
C LYS A 6 -17.44 20.41 8.20
N LEU A 7 -18.20 19.32 8.11
CA LEU A 7 -17.70 17.97 8.31
C LEU A 7 -17.67 17.19 7.00
N CYS A 8 -16.63 16.35 6.84
CA CYS A 8 -16.48 15.40 5.76
C CYS A 8 -16.37 13.98 6.34
N LEU A 9 -17.32 13.10 6.00
CA LEU A 9 -17.21 11.68 6.37
C LEU A 9 -16.23 10.97 5.44
N VAL A 10 -15.12 10.45 5.96
CA VAL A 10 -14.14 9.72 5.15
C VAL A 10 -14.47 8.23 5.01
N TYR A 11 -15.68 7.90 4.55
CA TYR A 11 -16.21 6.53 4.57
C TYR A 11 -15.33 5.56 3.78
N ARG A 12 -14.84 5.95 2.60
CA ARG A 12 -13.87 5.17 1.80
C ARG A 12 -12.61 4.85 2.60
N ASP A 13 -11.99 5.87 3.20
CA ASP A 13 -10.70 5.72 3.88
C ASP A 13 -10.81 5.02 5.25
N MET A 14 -11.95 5.08 5.91
CA MET A 14 -12.23 4.29 7.12
C MET A 14 -12.09 2.79 6.86
N TRP A 15 -12.66 2.31 5.76
CA TRP A 15 -12.55 0.90 5.37
C TRP A 15 -11.13 0.55 4.92
N GLN A 16 -10.52 1.39 4.09
CA GLN A 16 -9.15 1.17 3.59
C GLN A 16 -8.11 1.11 4.72
N SER A 17 -8.30 1.94 5.75
CA SER A 17 -7.41 1.96 6.91
C SER A 17 -7.59 0.74 7.80
N SER A 18 -8.82 0.21 7.86
CA SER A 18 -9.17 -0.90 8.74
C SER A 18 -8.80 -2.27 8.17
N GLY A 19 -8.95 -2.47 6.86
CA GLY A 19 -8.78 -3.77 6.24
C GLY A 19 -8.57 -3.74 4.73
N LYS A 20 -8.53 -4.94 4.13
CA LYS A 20 -8.24 -5.14 2.70
C LYS A 20 -9.40 -4.76 1.77
N TYR A 21 -10.62 -5.09 2.16
CA TYR A 21 -11.82 -4.94 1.33
C TYR A 21 -12.73 -3.81 1.86
N MET A 22 -13.68 -3.39 1.02
CA MET A 22 -14.64 -2.33 1.28
C MET A 22 -16.06 -2.84 1.04
N PRO A 23 -17.11 -2.14 1.52
CA PRO A 23 -18.49 -2.53 1.28
C PRO A 23 -18.80 -2.59 -0.21
N ARG A 24 -19.60 -3.58 -0.57
CA ARG A 24 -20.13 -3.73 -1.93
C ARG A 24 -21.18 -2.66 -2.22
N VAL A 25 -21.52 -2.47 -3.49
CA VAL A 25 -22.56 -1.50 -3.90
C VAL A 25 -23.89 -1.70 -3.16
N ASP A 26 -24.32 -2.94 -2.94
CA ASP A 26 -25.56 -3.24 -2.20
C ASP A 26 -25.51 -2.76 -0.74
N GLN A 27 -24.32 -2.76 -0.13
CA GLN A 27 -24.11 -2.29 1.23
C GLN A 27 -23.95 -0.76 1.27
N LEU A 28 -23.23 -0.19 0.30
CA LEU A 28 -23.04 1.26 0.16
C LEU A 28 -24.40 1.97 -0.01
N VAL A 29 -25.23 1.55 -0.97
CA VAL A 29 -26.54 2.18 -1.19
C VAL A 29 -27.43 2.12 0.06
N ARG A 30 -27.36 1.03 0.85
CA ARG A 30 -28.12 0.90 2.10
C ARG A 30 -27.67 1.86 3.21
N VAL A 31 -26.38 2.21 3.27
CA VAL A 31 -25.85 3.09 4.33
C VAL A 31 -25.90 4.58 3.93
N ALA A 32 -26.13 4.89 2.65
CA ALA A 32 -26.23 6.27 2.16
C ALA A 32 -27.34 7.05 2.87
N GLU A 33 -28.55 6.48 2.94
CA GLU A 33 -29.72 7.12 3.56
C GLU A 33 -29.46 7.53 5.01
N PRO A 34 -29.03 6.65 5.94
CA PRO A 34 -28.75 7.07 7.30
C PRO A 34 -27.55 8.02 7.41
N ILE A 35 -26.58 8.02 6.47
CA ILE A 35 -25.53 9.05 6.43
C ILE A 35 -26.11 10.43 6.07
N ILE A 36 -27.03 10.49 5.12
CA ILE A 36 -27.73 11.73 4.74
C ILE A 36 -28.59 12.22 5.91
N GLU A 37 -29.39 11.33 6.51
CA GLU A 37 -30.29 11.65 7.62
C GLU A 37 -29.57 12.07 8.90
N MET A 38 -28.26 11.80 9.05
CA MET A 38 -27.46 12.35 10.14
C MET A 38 -27.47 13.88 10.14
N GLY A 39 -27.58 14.50 8.96
CA GLY A 39 -27.78 15.94 8.78
C GLY A 39 -26.56 16.82 9.05
N CYS A 40 -25.38 16.23 9.27
CA CYS A 40 -24.18 16.97 9.69
C CYS A 40 -23.05 17.03 8.66
N PHE A 41 -23.14 16.29 7.56
CA PHE A 41 -22.08 16.22 6.55
C PHE A 41 -22.33 17.18 5.40
N SER A 42 -21.26 17.88 5.03
CA SER A 42 -21.19 18.65 3.78
C SER A 42 -20.53 17.86 2.64
N ARG A 43 -19.72 16.86 3.02
CA ARG A 43 -18.91 16.05 2.12
C ARG A 43 -18.88 14.60 2.57
N VAL A 44 -18.78 13.70 1.61
CA VAL A 44 -18.46 12.29 1.85
C VAL A 44 -17.33 11.87 0.91
N GLU A 45 -16.29 11.27 1.46
CA GLU A 45 -15.26 10.64 0.64
C GLU A 45 -15.76 9.27 0.18
N THR A 46 -15.94 9.13 -1.13
CA THR A 46 -16.68 8.00 -1.72
C THR A 46 -15.80 7.02 -2.46
N ASN A 47 -14.82 7.51 -3.24
CA ASN A 47 -14.03 6.70 -4.16
C ASN A 47 -12.55 7.12 -4.23
N GLY A 48 -11.82 6.57 -5.19
CA GLY A 48 -10.38 6.72 -5.32
C GLY A 48 -9.60 5.98 -4.21
N GLY A 49 -8.34 6.36 -4.02
CA GLY A 49 -7.42 5.67 -3.11
C GLY A 49 -7.12 4.26 -3.61
N GLY A 50 -7.84 3.27 -3.10
CA GLY A 50 -7.82 1.89 -3.61
C GLY A 50 -9.20 1.35 -3.97
N PHE A 51 -10.26 2.17 -3.94
CA PHE A 51 -11.65 1.72 -4.09
C PHE A 51 -11.89 0.93 -5.38
N GLU A 52 -11.49 1.49 -6.53
CA GLU A 52 -11.69 0.89 -7.85
C GLU A 52 -10.96 -0.44 -7.98
N GLN A 53 -9.65 -0.43 -7.67
CA GLN A 53 -8.82 -1.63 -7.66
C GLN A 53 -9.40 -2.71 -6.72
N ILE A 54 -9.88 -2.32 -5.54
CA ILE A 54 -10.46 -3.25 -4.56
C ILE A 54 -11.75 -3.89 -5.11
N ASN A 55 -12.65 -3.14 -5.74
CA ASN A 55 -13.84 -3.69 -6.41
C ASN A 55 -13.45 -4.76 -7.44
N LEU A 56 -12.47 -4.48 -8.30
CA LEU A 56 -11.96 -5.44 -9.27
C LEU A 56 -11.37 -6.68 -8.60
N LEU A 57 -10.65 -6.55 -7.48
CA LEU A 57 -10.02 -7.67 -6.78
C LEU A 57 -11.01 -8.71 -6.23
N TYR A 58 -12.22 -8.31 -5.83
CA TYR A 58 -13.26 -9.27 -5.42
C TYR A 58 -14.29 -9.57 -6.51
N GLY A 59 -14.04 -9.12 -7.73
CA GLY A 59 -14.81 -9.46 -8.93
C GLY A 59 -16.07 -8.65 -9.13
N GLU A 60 -16.05 -7.36 -8.80
CA GLU A 60 -17.15 -6.43 -9.04
C GLU A 60 -16.72 -5.25 -9.91
N ASN A 61 -17.70 -4.68 -10.62
CA ASN A 61 -17.48 -3.53 -11.49
C ASN A 61 -17.43 -2.25 -10.64
N PRO A 62 -16.27 -1.56 -10.57
CA PRO A 62 -16.14 -0.35 -9.77
C PRO A 62 -17.05 0.79 -10.26
N ASN A 63 -17.31 0.89 -11.55
CA ASN A 63 -18.05 2.01 -12.14
C ASN A 63 -19.49 2.07 -11.64
N ARG A 64 -20.16 0.91 -11.62
CA ARG A 64 -21.49 0.74 -11.03
C ARG A 64 -21.49 1.14 -9.56
N SER A 65 -20.49 0.70 -8.80
CA SER A 65 -20.37 1.03 -7.38
C SER A 65 -20.23 2.54 -7.16
N VAL A 66 -19.42 3.24 -7.95
CA VAL A 66 -19.27 4.70 -7.82
C VAL A 66 -20.58 5.41 -8.15
N ARG A 67 -21.22 5.13 -9.29
CA ARG A 67 -22.48 5.77 -9.72
C ARG A 67 -23.58 5.62 -8.67
N GLU A 68 -23.84 4.40 -8.22
CA GLU A 68 -24.93 4.14 -7.27
C GLU A 68 -24.61 4.71 -5.87
N TRP A 69 -23.33 4.74 -5.48
CA TRP A 69 -22.92 5.25 -4.17
C TRP A 69 -22.94 6.78 -4.07
N THR A 70 -22.58 7.50 -5.14
CA THR A 70 -22.53 8.97 -5.15
C THR A 70 -23.91 9.61 -5.34
N THR A 71 -24.76 9.01 -6.17
CA THR A 71 -26.10 9.52 -6.54
C THR A 71 -26.91 10.04 -5.35
N PRO A 72 -27.17 9.25 -4.27
CA PRO A 72 -28.01 9.70 -3.17
C PRO A 72 -27.45 10.94 -2.45
N PHE A 73 -26.12 11.10 -2.38
CA PHE A 73 -25.50 12.28 -1.79
C PHE A 73 -25.67 13.51 -2.67
N ASN A 74 -25.47 13.35 -3.99
CA ASN A 74 -25.61 14.45 -4.94
C ASN A 74 -27.06 14.96 -5.03
N GLU A 75 -28.05 14.07 -4.97
CA GLU A 75 -29.47 14.43 -5.00
C GLU A 75 -29.89 15.37 -3.85
N VAL A 76 -29.19 15.29 -2.71
CA VAL A 76 -29.42 16.14 -1.54
C VAL A 76 -28.37 17.25 -1.37
N GLY A 77 -27.45 17.40 -2.33
CA GLY A 77 -26.43 18.45 -2.34
C GLY A 77 -25.21 18.21 -1.45
N ILE A 78 -24.98 16.99 -0.97
CA ILE A 78 -23.73 16.60 -0.29
C ILE A 78 -22.68 16.33 -1.37
N GLN A 79 -21.53 17.01 -1.28
CA GLN A 79 -20.48 16.84 -2.28
C GLN A 79 -19.75 15.52 -2.07
N THR A 80 -19.46 14.80 -3.14
CA THR A 80 -18.67 13.57 -3.06
C THR A 80 -17.22 13.83 -3.46
N GLN A 81 -16.28 13.17 -2.78
CA GLN A 81 -14.86 13.42 -2.93
C GLN A 81 -14.11 12.12 -3.22
N MET A 82 -13.19 12.17 -4.18
CA MET A 82 -12.21 11.10 -4.43
C MET A 82 -10.82 11.50 -3.95
N LEU A 83 -9.99 10.51 -3.62
CA LEU A 83 -8.55 10.67 -3.46
C LEU A 83 -7.82 10.13 -4.68
N GLU A 84 -7.05 10.96 -5.39
CA GLU A 84 -6.22 10.54 -6.51
C GLU A 84 -4.77 11.00 -6.33
N ARG A 85 -3.85 10.31 -7.00
CA ARG A 85 -2.42 10.37 -6.74
C ARG A 85 -1.62 10.92 -7.92
N GLY A 86 -1.90 12.13 -8.36
CA GLY A 86 -1.09 12.87 -9.34
C GLY A 86 -0.67 11.98 -10.52
N LEU A 87 0.64 11.83 -10.72
CA LEU A 87 1.26 10.98 -11.75
C LEU A 87 0.69 9.54 -11.82
N ASN A 88 0.20 8.98 -10.71
CA ASN A 88 -0.22 7.59 -10.60
C ASN A 88 -1.76 7.40 -10.66
N GLY A 89 -2.54 8.48 -10.69
CA GLY A 89 -4.00 8.41 -10.70
C GLY A 89 -4.57 7.51 -9.59
N LEU A 90 -5.25 6.42 -9.97
CA LEU A 90 -5.89 5.46 -9.05
C LEU A 90 -5.09 4.16 -8.85
N ARG A 91 -3.84 4.08 -9.31
CA ARG A 91 -2.99 2.89 -9.14
C ARG A 91 -1.65 3.22 -8.46
N MET A 92 -0.79 2.21 -8.31
CA MET A 92 0.49 2.33 -7.61
C MET A 92 1.67 2.72 -8.51
N SER A 93 1.51 2.63 -9.83
CA SER A 93 2.48 3.05 -10.84
C SER A 93 1.97 4.27 -11.61
N PRO A 94 2.87 5.06 -12.22
CA PRO A 94 2.49 6.14 -13.12
C PRO A 94 1.51 5.73 -14.22
N VAL A 95 0.65 6.67 -14.61
CA VAL A 95 -0.42 6.48 -15.60
C VAL A 95 -0.20 7.46 -16.76
N PRO A 96 -0.35 7.00 -18.01
CA PRO A 96 -0.39 7.87 -19.18
C PRO A 96 -1.38 9.04 -19.05
N SER A 97 -1.05 10.16 -19.70
CA SER A 97 -1.80 11.40 -19.50
C SER A 97 -3.23 11.33 -20.06
N ASP A 98 -3.41 10.68 -21.21
CA ASP A 98 -4.69 10.42 -21.85
C ASP A 98 -5.65 9.59 -20.98
N VAL A 99 -5.14 8.52 -20.36
CA VAL A 99 -5.90 7.66 -19.43
C VAL A 99 -6.31 8.45 -18.19
N ARG A 100 -5.41 9.29 -17.64
CA ARG A 100 -5.74 10.19 -16.52
C ARG A 100 -6.82 11.20 -16.91
N GLN A 101 -6.73 11.81 -18.10
CA GLN A 101 -7.73 12.76 -18.55
C GLN A 101 -9.11 12.11 -18.68
N LEU A 102 -9.18 10.88 -19.22
CA LEU A 102 -10.42 10.12 -19.28
C LEU A 102 -10.96 9.80 -17.87
N MET A 103 -10.09 9.37 -16.95
CA MET A 103 -10.46 9.09 -15.55
C MET A 103 -11.21 10.27 -14.92
N PHE A 104 -10.73 11.51 -15.03
CA PHE A 104 -11.44 12.67 -14.47
C PHE A 104 -12.82 12.89 -15.08
N LYS A 105 -12.95 12.76 -16.42
CA LYS A 105 -14.24 12.88 -17.12
C LYS A 105 -15.23 11.83 -16.63
N VAL A 106 -14.80 10.56 -16.55
CA VAL A 106 -15.61 9.44 -16.05
C VAL A 106 -16.01 9.69 -14.61
N LYS A 107 -15.07 10.03 -13.71
CA LYS A 107 -15.38 10.21 -12.28
C LYS A 107 -16.37 11.34 -12.04
N LYS A 108 -16.33 12.44 -12.81
CA LYS A 108 -17.38 13.48 -12.74
C LYS A 108 -18.74 12.95 -13.21
N LYS A 109 -18.79 12.22 -14.32
CA LYS A 109 -20.03 11.61 -14.82
C LYS A 109 -20.64 10.62 -13.82
N GLN A 110 -19.79 9.93 -13.07
CA GLN A 110 -20.17 9.04 -11.99
C GLN A 110 -20.58 9.77 -10.69
N GLY A 111 -20.65 11.11 -10.68
CA GLY A 111 -21.12 11.89 -9.52
C GLY A 111 -20.03 12.38 -8.57
N THR A 112 -18.74 12.19 -8.89
CA THR A 112 -17.64 12.74 -8.07
C THR A 112 -17.53 14.25 -8.26
N ASP A 113 -17.60 15.02 -7.17
CA ASP A 113 -17.53 16.48 -7.25
C ASP A 113 -16.12 17.04 -7.05
N ILE A 114 -15.34 16.42 -6.17
CA ILE A 114 -14.05 16.93 -5.73
C ILE A 114 -12.97 15.91 -6.03
N SER A 115 -11.93 16.35 -6.74
CA SER A 115 -10.67 15.62 -6.83
C SER A 115 -9.72 16.11 -5.76
N ARG A 116 -9.47 15.27 -4.75
CA ARG A 116 -8.38 15.48 -3.81
C ARG A 116 -7.10 14.87 -4.38
N SER A 117 -6.23 15.74 -4.87
CA SER A 117 -5.03 15.40 -5.62
C SER A 117 -3.78 15.55 -4.76
N PHE A 118 -2.98 14.49 -4.62
CA PHE A 118 -1.70 14.55 -3.90
C PHE A 118 -0.54 13.93 -4.69
N ASP A 119 0.65 14.46 -4.45
CA ASP A 119 1.91 13.86 -4.90
C ASP A 119 2.68 13.38 -3.68
N GLY A 120 3.16 12.13 -3.72
CA GLY A 120 3.80 11.53 -2.55
C GLY A 120 5.18 12.15 -2.20
N LEU A 121 5.81 12.88 -3.12
CA LEU A 121 7.03 13.66 -2.87
C LEU A 121 6.72 15.12 -2.52
N ASN A 122 5.45 15.52 -2.46
CA ASN A 122 5.04 16.92 -2.44
C ASN A 122 5.63 17.73 -3.62
N PHE A 123 5.87 17.09 -4.76
CA PHE A 123 6.36 17.76 -5.96
C PHE A 123 5.20 18.38 -6.73
N ALA A 124 4.97 19.68 -6.51
CA ALA A 124 3.81 20.42 -7.03
C ALA A 124 3.54 20.22 -8.54
N ALA A 125 4.59 20.19 -9.37
CA ALA A 125 4.45 20.05 -10.82
C ALA A 125 3.76 18.74 -11.25
N ASN A 126 3.88 17.66 -10.48
CA ASN A 126 3.18 16.39 -10.78
C ASN A 126 1.65 16.52 -10.66
N LEU A 127 1.15 17.57 -10.00
CA LEU A 127 -0.29 17.81 -9.79
C LEU A 127 -0.91 18.78 -10.79
N GLU A 128 -0.11 19.42 -11.65
CA GLU A 128 -0.62 20.37 -12.65
C GLU A 128 -1.70 19.72 -13.54
N ASN A 129 -1.38 18.58 -14.15
CA ASN A 129 -2.35 17.84 -14.97
C ASN A 129 -3.59 17.43 -14.18
N SER A 130 -3.46 17.07 -12.90
CA SER A 130 -4.61 16.72 -12.07
C SER A 130 -5.56 17.91 -11.89
N PHE A 131 -5.02 19.11 -11.68
CA PHE A 131 -5.84 20.32 -11.53
C PHE A 131 -6.49 20.73 -12.85
N VAL A 132 -5.75 20.65 -13.96
CA VAL A 132 -6.28 20.94 -15.30
C VAL A 132 -7.42 19.97 -15.63
N PHE A 133 -7.18 18.66 -15.53
CA PHE A 133 -8.18 17.65 -15.92
C PHE A 133 -9.40 17.64 -15.00
N ALA A 134 -9.23 17.86 -13.70
CA ALA A 134 -10.35 18.01 -12.78
C ALA A 134 -11.27 19.17 -13.21
N LYS A 135 -10.71 20.34 -13.50
CA LYS A 135 -11.48 21.51 -13.94
C LYS A 135 -12.14 21.30 -15.29
N GLU A 136 -11.42 20.74 -16.26
CA GLU A 136 -11.97 20.41 -17.58
C GLU A 136 -13.15 19.44 -17.48
N ALA A 137 -13.09 18.48 -16.54
CA ALA A 137 -14.18 17.56 -16.28
C ALA A 137 -15.37 18.23 -15.55
N GLY A 138 -15.18 19.38 -14.90
CA GLY A 138 -16.19 20.04 -14.08
C GLY A 138 -16.18 19.62 -12.60
N MET A 139 -15.04 19.16 -12.10
CA MET A 139 -14.76 18.86 -10.70
C MET A 139 -14.04 20.03 -10.03
N ILE A 140 -14.12 20.08 -8.70
CA ILE A 140 -13.30 20.99 -7.88
C ILE A 140 -11.90 20.39 -7.73
N ALA A 141 -10.88 21.16 -8.10
CA ALA A 141 -9.48 20.77 -7.95
C ALA A 141 -8.98 21.06 -6.53
N GLN A 142 -8.86 20.06 -5.66
CA GLN A 142 -8.30 20.21 -4.31
C GLN A 142 -6.84 19.71 -4.25
N GLY A 143 -5.90 20.60 -3.94
CA GLY A 143 -4.48 20.28 -3.79
C GLY A 143 -4.13 19.82 -2.38
N CYS A 144 -3.40 18.71 -2.24
CA CYS A 144 -2.98 18.19 -0.94
C CYS A 144 -1.52 18.52 -0.59
N LEU A 145 -1.33 18.89 0.67
CA LEU A 145 -0.04 18.90 1.35
C LEU A 145 0.11 17.58 2.12
N CYS A 146 0.99 16.67 1.69
CA CYS A 146 1.30 15.47 2.48
C CYS A 146 2.10 15.88 3.72
N ILE A 147 1.44 15.91 4.87
CA ILE A 147 2.02 16.36 6.12
C ILE A 147 2.95 15.30 6.69
N THR A 148 4.14 15.74 7.06
CA THR A 148 5.12 14.95 7.81
C THR A 148 5.91 15.90 8.72
N HIS A 149 6.83 15.35 9.52
CA HIS A 149 7.61 16.12 10.47
C HIS A 149 9.10 15.78 10.36
N SER A 150 9.89 16.72 9.85
CA SER A 150 11.36 16.64 9.83
C SER A 150 11.98 18.04 9.89
N LYS A 151 13.30 18.12 9.90
CA LYS A 151 14.04 19.40 9.84
C LYS A 151 13.76 20.19 8.55
N LEU A 152 13.39 19.52 7.46
CA LEU A 152 13.08 20.13 6.17
C LEU A 152 11.63 20.62 6.09
N HIS A 153 10.70 19.86 6.65
CA HIS A 153 9.26 20.12 6.58
C HIS A 153 8.81 21.13 7.64
N THR A 154 9.17 22.39 7.43
CA THR A 154 8.81 23.52 8.30
C THR A 154 7.41 24.07 7.96
N VAL A 155 6.91 25.00 8.80
CA VAL A 155 5.67 25.73 8.48
C VAL A 155 5.81 26.49 7.15
N GLU A 156 6.95 27.16 6.94
CA GLU A 156 7.24 27.90 5.71
C GLU A 156 7.26 27.00 4.48
N TYR A 157 7.83 25.80 4.59
CA TYR A 157 7.81 24.80 3.52
C TYR A 157 6.37 24.52 3.05
N PHE A 158 5.46 24.21 3.98
CA PHE A 158 4.09 23.86 3.64
C PHE A 158 3.26 25.05 3.14
N VAL A 159 3.48 26.25 3.69
CA VAL A 159 2.82 27.47 3.19
C VAL A 159 3.27 27.79 1.76
N LYS A 160 4.57 27.67 1.47
CA LYS A 160 5.09 27.84 0.10
C LYS A 160 4.56 26.77 -0.85
N LEU A 161 4.48 25.52 -0.41
CA LEU A 161 3.90 24.45 -1.22
C LEU A 161 2.43 24.77 -1.55
N ALA A 162 1.64 25.26 -0.59
CA ALA A 162 0.26 25.69 -0.84
C ALA A 162 0.20 26.81 -1.89
N ASP A 163 1.07 27.82 -1.82
CA ASP A 163 1.16 28.86 -2.85
C ASP A 163 1.39 28.26 -4.24
N GLN A 164 2.33 27.33 -4.36
CA GLN A 164 2.65 26.66 -5.63
C GLN A 164 1.47 25.85 -6.17
N LEU A 165 0.75 25.12 -5.32
CA LEU A 165 -0.43 24.36 -5.74
C LEU A 165 -1.55 25.30 -6.23
N ILE A 166 -1.78 26.42 -5.55
CA ILE A 166 -2.77 27.42 -5.94
C ILE A 166 -2.38 28.08 -7.27
N GLU A 167 -1.10 28.43 -7.45
CA GLU A 167 -0.56 28.97 -8.72
C GLU A 167 -0.75 27.99 -9.89
N LEU A 168 -0.60 26.68 -9.65
CA LEU A 168 -0.86 25.63 -10.64
C LEU A 168 -2.35 25.32 -10.85
N GLY A 169 -3.23 25.91 -10.04
CA GLY A 169 -4.67 25.82 -10.23
C GLY A 169 -5.46 25.05 -9.18
N ALA A 170 -4.92 24.72 -8.01
CA ALA A 170 -5.75 24.25 -6.91
C ALA A 170 -6.78 25.31 -6.49
N GLU A 171 -8.05 24.90 -6.36
CA GLU A 171 -9.18 25.73 -5.90
C GLU A 171 -9.44 25.56 -4.40
N GLU A 172 -8.93 24.46 -3.82
CA GLU A 172 -8.97 24.18 -2.40
C GLU A 172 -7.66 23.56 -1.94
N ILE A 173 -7.34 23.67 -0.66
CA ILE A 173 -6.15 23.05 -0.06
C ILE A 173 -6.53 22.07 1.05
N CYS A 174 -5.94 20.88 1.01
CA CYS A 174 -6.07 19.89 2.07
C CYS A 174 -4.72 19.64 2.76
N LEU A 175 -4.69 19.76 4.09
CA LEU A 175 -3.59 19.30 4.92
C LEU A 175 -3.79 17.80 5.19
N LYS A 176 -3.09 16.95 4.43
CA LYS A 176 -3.22 15.49 4.50
C LYS A 176 -2.17 14.89 5.44
N ASP A 177 -2.51 14.72 6.70
CA ASP A 177 -1.72 14.02 7.73
C ASP A 177 -2.00 12.51 7.73
N MET A 178 -1.49 11.84 6.69
CA MET A 178 -1.71 10.42 6.40
C MET A 178 -1.21 9.47 7.49
N ALA A 179 -0.23 9.89 8.30
CA ALA A 179 0.33 9.09 9.39
C ALA A 179 -0.17 9.56 10.77
N GLY A 180 -0.87 10.70 10.83
CA GLY A 180 -1.28 11.34 12.09
C GLY A 180 -0.13 11.98 12.86
N VAL A 181 1.05 12.14 12.24
CA VAL A 181 2.28 12.59 12.90
C VAL A 181 2.45 14.11 12.87
N GLY A 182 1.55 14.83 12.19
CA GLY A 182 1.49 16.28 12.18
C GLY A 182 1.42 16.84 13.60
N ARG A 183 2.35 17.74 13.94
CA ARG A 183 2.39 18.36 15.27
C ARG A 183 1.25 19.38 15.38
N PRO A 184 0.35 19.31 16.38
CA PRO A 184 -0.84 20.17 16.42
C PRO A 184 -0.53 21.67 16.29
N VAL A 185 0.48 22.15 17.00
CA VAL A 185 0.92 23.57 16.92
C VAL A 185 1.41 23.93 15.51
N SER A 186 2.12 23.02 14.83
CA SER A 186 2.58 23.26 13.45
C SER A 186 1.41 23.25 12.48
N ILE A 187 0.45 22.32 12.62
CA ILE A 187 -0.79 22.28 11.82
C ILE A 187 -1.54 23.60 11.91
N GLY A 188 -1.74 24.13 13.13
CA GLY A 188 -2.36 25.43 13.34
C GLY A 188 -1.61 26.55 12.61
N LYS A 189 -0.28 26.61 12.76
CA LYS A 189 0.56 27.61 12.09
C LYS A 189 0.54 27.51 10.56
N ILE A 190 0.56 26.30 10.00
CA ILE A 190 0.46 26.08 8.55
C ILE A 190 -0.89 26.59 8.05
N THR A 191 -1.98 26.19 8.71
CA THR A 191 -3.34 26.60 8.37
C THR A 191 -3.49 28.11 8.39
N LYS A 192 -2.99 28.76 9.45
CA LYS A 192 -2.99 30.22 9.58
C LYS A 192 -2.21 30.90 8.46
N GLY A 193 -1.00 30.42 8.17
CA GLY A 193 -0.16 30.98 7.12
C GLY A 193 -0.79 30.88 5.73
N ILE A 194 -1.50 29.79 5.43
CA ILE A 194 -2.25 29.64 4.19
C ILE A 194 -3.43 30.62 4.16
N ARG A 195 -4.24 30.67 5.22
CA ARG A 195 -5.40 31.58 5.32
C ARG A 195 -5.01 33.05 5.20
N GLU A 196 -3.89 33.46 5.80
CA GLU A 196 -3.41 34.85 5.73
C GLU A 196 -2.99 35.26 4.31
N ARG A 197 -2.45 34.32 3.52
CA ARG A 197 -2.01 34.56 2.14
C ARG A 197 -3.13 34.40 1.12
N HIS A 198 -4.06 33.48 1.39
CA HIS A 198 -5.19 33.15 0.53
C HIS A 198 -6.49 33.20 1.34
N PRO A 199 -7.06 34.41 1.57
CA PRO A 199 -8.19 34.59 2.48
C PRO A 199 -9.44 33.82 2.09
N ASP A 200 -9.63 33.54 0.80
CA ASP A 200 -10.84 32.92 0.26
C ASP A 200 -10.67 31.43 -0.09
N ILE A 201 -9.45 30.87 0.02
CA ILE A 201 -9.23 29.45 -0.30
C ILE A 201 -9.92 28.57 0.73
N LEU A 202 -10.62 27.52 0.30
CA LEU A 202 -11.14 26.54 1.24
C LEU A 202 -10.00 25.67 1.77
N ILE A 203 -9.93 25.51 3.10
CA ILE A 203 -8.90 24.69 3.75
C ILE A 203 -9.54 23.50 4.46
N GLN A 204 -9.12 22.29 4.11
CA GLN A 204 -9.60 21.04 4.71
C GLN A 204 -8.48 20.34 5.50
N TYR A 205 -8.78 19.83 6.69
CA TYR A 205 -7.84 19.03 7.47
C TYR A 205 -8.22 17.54 7.43
N HIS A 206 -7.25 16.70 7.10
CA HIS A 206 -7.37 15.25 7.05
C HIS A 206 -6.29 14.63 7.94
N GLY A 207 -6.67 13.86 8.97
CA GLY A 207 -5.70 13.34 9.93
C GLY A 207 -6.05 11.97 10.50
N HIS A 208 -5.13 11.03 10.35
CA HIS A 208 -5.23 9.73 10.98
C HIS A 208 -4.94 9.80 12.49
N SER A 209 -5.53 8.89 13.25
CA SER A 209 -5.48 8.88 14.72
C SER A 209 -4.33 8.04 15.29
N THR A 210 -3.39 7.57 14.45
CA THR A 210 -2.46 6.51 14.84
C THR A 210 -1.63 6.86 16.06
N PRO A 211 -0.92 8.00 16.11
CA PRO A 211 -0.20 8.41 17.31
C PRO A 211 -1.05 9.22 18.30
N GLY A 212 -2.34 9.44 18.01
CA GLY A 212 -3.28 10.15 18.89
C GLY A 212 -3.30 11.68 18.77
N PHE A 213 -2.65 12.30 17.77
CA PHE A 213 -2.67 13.76 17.60
C PHE A 213 -3.90 14.31 16.87
N SER A 214 -4.63 13.49 16.12
CA SER A 214 -5.69 13.90 15.19
C SER A 214 -6.73 14.85 15.79
N ILE A 215 -7.17 14.61 17.03
CA ILE A 215 -8.15 15.44 17.74
C ILE A 215 -7.63 16.86 17.96
N VAL A 216 -6.44 16.98 18.57
CA VAL A 216 -5.84 18.29 18.86
C VAL A 216 -5.43 19.01 17.56
N SER A 217 -4.93 18.27 16.57
CA SER A 217 -4.60 18.84 15.26
C SER A 217 -5.84 19.34 14.52
N SER A 218 -6.99 18.66 14.63
CA SER A 218 -8.27 19.12 14.09
C SER A 218 -8.73 20.42 14.74
N LEU A 219 -8.61 20.52 16.07
CA LEU A 219 -8.92 21.76 16.81
C LEU A 219 -7.99 22.90 16.42
N GLU A 220 -6.70 22.65 16.33
CA GLU A 220 -5.72 23.67 15.95
C GLU A 220 -5.91 24.12 14.49
N ALA A 221 -6.21 23.22 13.57
CA ALA A 221 -6.61 23.57 12.20
C ALA A 221 -7.86 24.45 12.21
N ALA A 222 -8.92 24.05 12.92
CA ALA A 222 -10.15 24.83 13.03
C ALA A 222 -9.92 26.22 13.67
N ARG A 223 -9.12 26.34 14.74
CA ARG A 223 -8.80 27.65 15.34
C ARG A 223 -8.06 28.59 14.38
N ASN A 224 -7.30 28.03 13.44
CA ASN A 224 -6.42 28.78 12.57
C ASN A 224 -6.94 28.93 11.13
N GLY A 225 -8.20 28.56 10.87
CA GLY A 225 -8.89 28.90 9.63
C GLY A 225 -9.20 27.74 8.70
N ALA A 226 -9.11 26.48 9.14
CA ALA A 226 -9.69 25.37 8.38
C ALA A 226 -11.22 25.48 8.32
N ASP A 227 -11.81 25.14 7.18
CA ASP A 227 -13.26 25.21 6.93
C ASP A 227 -13.93 23.83 7.04
N VAL A 228 -13.19 22.78 6.67
CA VAL A 228 -13.69 21.39 6.67
C VAL A 228 -12.77 20.50 7.49
N ILE A 229 -13.35 19.65 8.33
CA ILE A 229 -12.62 18.62 9.09
C ILE A 229 -13.09 17.23 8.66
N ASP A 230 -12.15 16.37 8.28
CA ASP A 230 -12.41 14.96 8.00
C ASP A 230 -12.62 14.19 9.30
N VAL A 231 -13.64 13.34 9.33
CA VAL A 231 -14.00 12.51 10.49
C VAL A 231 -14.34 11.09 10.06
N GLY A 232 -13.96 10.12 10.90
CA GLY A 232 -14.47 8.76 10.85
C GLY A 232 -15.72 8.59 11.70
N MET A 233 -16.32 7.40 11.67
CA MET A 233 -17.38 7.03 12.61
C MET A 233 -17.19 5.61 13.15
N GLU A 234 -17.71 5.36 14.34
CA GLU A 234 -17.74 4.00 14.86
C GLU A 234 -18.47 3.02 13.92
N PRO A 235 -18.01 1.76 13.86
CA PRO A 235 -16.94 1.18 14.66
C PRO A 235 -15.53 1.39 14.08
N LEU A 236 -15.32 2.04 12.93
CA LEU A 236 -14.00 2.05 12.25
C LEU A 236 -13.14 3.30 12.52
N SER A 237 -13.54 4.15 13.47
CA SER A 237 -12.71 5.23 14.00
C SER A 237 -11.48 4.70 14.77
N TRP A 238 -10.49 5.59 14.94
CA TRP A 238 -9.30 5.43 15.77
C TRP A 238 -8.18 4.56 15.18
N GLY A 239 -7.04 4.53 15.88
CA GLY A 239 -5.84 3.82 15.47
C GLY A 239 -5.37 4.26 14.09
N THR A 240 -5.25 3.31 13.16
CA THR A 240 -4.92 3.56 11.76
C THR A 240 -5.98 4.34 10.99
N GLY A 241 -7.21 4.45 11.50
CA GLY A 241 -8.28 5.25 10.91
C GLY A 241 -8.29 6.71 11.39
N HIS A 242 -9.46 7.34 11.35
CA HIS A 242 -9.66 8.77 11.60
C HIS A 242 -10.23 9.06 13.00
N ALA A 243 -10.23 10.33 13.39
CA ALA A 243 -10.88 10.77 14.61
C ALA A 243 -12.40 10.56 14.53
N ASP A 244 -13.04 10.15 15.62
CA ASP A 244 -14.47 9.88 15.63
C ASP A 244 -15.32 11.15 15.55
N LEU A 245 -16.37 11.10 14.72
CA LEU A 245 -17.36 12.15 14.51
C LEU A 245 -17.87 12.76 15.81
N LEU A 246 -18.31 11.94 16.77
CA LEU A 246 -18.94 12.46 18.00
C LEU A 246 -17.93 13.21 18.86
N THR A 247 -16.66 12.75 18.86
CA THR A 247 -15.59 13.39 19.64
C THR A 247 -15.18 14.72 19.00
N VAL A 248 -15.00 14.75 17.68
CA VAL A 248 -14.66 15.97 16.95
C VAL A 248 -15.78 16.99 17.05
N HIS A 249 -17.04 16.56 16.91
CA HIS A 249 -18.21 17.42 17.04
C HIS A 249 -18.27 18.08 18.42
N ALA A 250 -18.24 17.29 19.50
CA ALA A 250 -18.30 17.82 20.86
C ALA A 250 -17.15 18.79 21.16
N MET A 251 -15.94 18.47 20.70
CA MET A 251 -14.76 19.34 20.83
C MET A 251 -14.92 20.67 20.09
N LEU A 252 -15.44 20.66 18.86
CA LEU A 252 -15.62 21.89 18.08
C LEU A 252 -16.73 22.77 18.68
N VAL A 253 -17.82 22.17 19.15
CA VAL A 253 -18.90 22.89 19.84
C VAL A 253 -18.38 23.53 21.14
N ASP A 254 -17.64 22.79 21.96
CA ASP A 254 -17.02 23.32 23.20
C ASP A 254 -16.04 24.46 22.89
N ALA A 255 -15.28 24.35 21.81
CA ALA A 255 -14.39 25.41 21.33
C ALA A 255 -15.12 26.64 20.75
N GLY A 256 -16.45 26.64 20.68
CA GLY A 256 -17.27 27.77 20.27
C GLY A 256 -17.54 27.87 18.76
N PHE A 257 -17.27 26.80 17.99
CA PHE A 257 -17.63 26.75 16.57
C PHE A 257 -19.11 26.42 16.37
N SER A 258 -19.64 26.82 15.22
CA SER A 258 -20.96 26.38 14.75
C SER A 258 -20.78 25.10 13.93
N VAL A 259 -21.38 24.00 14.37
CA VAL A 259 -21.35 22.71 13.67
C VAL A 259 -22.79 22.16 13.69
N PRO A 260 -23.33 21.62 12.59
CA PRO A 260 -24.67 21.07 12.58
C PRO A 260 -24.87 19.98 13.64
N ASP A 261 -26.06 19.93 14.24
CA ASP A 261 -26.43 18.87 15.16
C ASP A 261 -26.46 17.50 14.47
N ILE A 262 -26.20 16.44 15.24
CA ILE A 262 -26.17 15.07 14.73
C ILE A 262 -27.49 14.39 15.08
N ASN A 263 -28.20 13.89 14.06
CA ASN A 263 -29.31 12.98 14.27
C ASN A 263 -28.79 11.62 14.76
N MET A 264 -28.84 11.42 16.08
CA MET A 264 -28.30 10.21 16.72
C MET A 264 -29.04 8.92 16.34
N LYS A 265 -30.29 8.98 15.87
CA LYS A 265 -31.00 7.78 15.38
C LYS A 265 -30.37 7.29 14.07
N ALA A 266 -30.15 8.21 13.14
CA ALA A 266 -29.49 7.94 11.86
C ALA A 266 -28.03 7.49 12.07
N TYR A 267 -27.30 8.13 13.00
CA TYR A 267 -25.97 7.68 13.41
C TYR A 267 -25.97 6.21 13.86
N MET A 268 -26.89 5.84 14.76
CA MET A 268 -26.99 4.47 15.26
C MET A 268 -27.39 3.47 14.18
N GLN A 269 -28.21 3.86 13.21
CA GLN A 269 -28.55 3.03 12.05
C GLN A 269 -27.33 2.80 11.16
N ALA A 270 -26.60 3.85 10.77
CA ALA A 270 -25.39 3.72 9.95
C ALA A 270 -24.30 2.90 10.66
N ARG A 271 -24.14 3.09 11.97
CA ARG A 271 -23.24 2.28 12.81
C ARG A 271 -23.66 0.81 12.81
N SER A 272 -24.95 0.52 12.93
CA SER A 272 -25.48 -0.86 12.94
C SER A 272 -25.28 -1.54 11.58
N LEU A 273 -25.52 -0.84 10.47
CA LEU A 273 -25.23 -1.33 9.13
C LEU A 273 -23.73 -1.58 8.93
N THR A 274 -22.88 -0.67 9.39
CA THR A 274 -21.43 -0.84 9.30
C THR A 274 -20.95 -2.09 10.07
N LEU A 275 -21.54 -2.36 11.24
CA LEU A 275 -21.30 -3.62 11.97
C LEU A 275 -21.81 -4.84 11.20
N GLU A 276 -23.02 -4.77 10.63
CA GLU A 276 -23.56 -5.85 9.79
C GLU A 276 -22.63 -6.16 8.61
N PHE A 277 -22.04 -5.16 7.96
CA PHE A 277 -21.12 -5.37 6.84
C PHE A 277 -19.81 -6.02 7.29
N MET A 278 -19.34 -5.67 8.49
CA MET A 278 -18.22 -6.35 9.13
C MET A 278 -18.56 -7.83 9.41
N ASP A 279 -19.74 -8.11 9.95
CA ASP A 279 -20.18 -9.47 10.29
C ASP A 279 -20.44 -10.35 9.04
N ASP A 280 -20.88 -9.76 7.92
CA ASP A 280 -21.07 -10.48 6.64
C ASP A 280 -19.76 -11.10 6.14
N PHE A 281 -18.76 -10.25 5.91
CA PHE A 281 -17.44 -10.72 5.47
C PHE A 281 -16.27 -9.77 5.74
N LEU A 282 -16.50 -8.45 5.85
CA LEU A 282 -15.39 -7.49 5.89
C LEU A 282 -14.54 -7.66 7.16
N GLY A 283 -15.15 -8.09 8.27
CA GLY A 283 -14.49 -8.33 9.54
C GLY A 283 -13.39 -9.42 9.48
N TYR A 284 -13.49 -10.38 8.56
CA TYR A 284 -12.44 -11.40 8.37
C TYR A 284 -11.14 -10.82 7.79
N PHE A 285 -11.19 -9.62 7.24
CA PHE A 285 -10.08 -8.92 6.60
C PHE A 285 -9.63 -7.67 7.36
N ILE A 286 -10.18 -7.45 8.55
CA ILE A 286 -9.82 -6.36 9.46
C ILE A 286 -8.98 -6.94 10.60
N ASP A 287 -7.77 -6.41 10.78
CA ASP A 287 -6.98 -6.68 11.97
C ASP A 287 -7.47 -5.78 13.12
N GLN A 288 -7.91 -6.37 14.23
CA GLN A 288 -8.41 -5.61 15.38
C GLN A 288 -7.35 -4.65 15.96
N ARG A 289 -6.07 -4.96 15.79
CA ARG A 289 -4.96 -4.10 16.23
C ARG A 289 -4.90 -2.78 15.47
N ASN A 290 -5.51 -2.69 14.28
CA ASN A 290 -5.59 -1.46 13.50
C ASN A 290 -6.37 -0.34 14.21
N ARG A 291 -7.14 -0.67 15.26
CA ARG A 291 -7.86 0.30 16.11
C ARG A 291 -7.01 0.86 17.24
N PHE A 292 -5.86 0.25 17.51
CA PHE A 292 -4.98 0.69 18.60
C PHE A 292 -4.15 1.88 18.15
N MET A 293 -4.04 2.86 19.05
CA MET A 293 -3.10 3.96 18.88
C MET A 293 -1.69 3.51 19.27
N SER A 294 -0.69 3.97 18.52
CA SER A 294 0.72 3.72 18.77
C SER A 294 1.54 4.98 18.60
N SER A 295 1.99 5.55 19.71
CA SER A 295 2.88 6.71 19.74
C SER A 295 4.32 6.38 19.34
N LEU A 296 4.68 5.09 19.24
CA LEU A 296 6.02 4.66 18.82
C LEU A 296 6.36 5.13 17.40
N LEU A 297 5.35 5.37 16.57
CA LEU A 297 5.51 5.82 15.18
C LEU A 297 5.82 7.31 15.04
N ILE A 298 5.73 8.09 16.12
CA ILE A 298 5.98 9.53 16.14
C ILE A 298 7.41 9.89 15.73
N GLY A 299 8.38 9.10 16.21
CA GLY A 299 9.81 9.27 15.92
C GLY A 299 10.17 8.97 14.46
N PRO A 300 9.96 7.73 13.98
CA PRO A 300 10.30 7.36 12.62
C PRO A 300 9.35 7.95 11.56
N GLY A 301 8.22 8.53 11.96
CA GLY A 301 7.27 9.18 11.05
C GLY A 301 6.49 8.22 10.14
N LEU A 302 6.54 6.91 10.42
CA LEU A 302 5.93 5.87 9.59
C LEU A 302 4.40 5.82 9.79
N PRO A 303 3.60 5.61 8.73
CA PRO A 303 2.16 5.46 8.85
C PRO A 303 1.73 4.23 9.65
N GLY A 304 0.61 4.34 10.38
CA GLY A 304 0.06 3.23 11.16
C GLY A 304 -0.23 1.96 10.36
N GLY A 305 -0.87 2.11 9.18
CA GLY A 305 -1.16 0.98 8.29
C GLY A 305 0.09 0.22 7.81
N MET A 306 1.27 0.85 7.90
CA MET A 306 2.53 0.20 7.56
C MET A 306 3.00 -0.79 8.63
N MET A 307 2.66 -0.60 9.92
CA MET A 307 3.12 -1.47 11.00
C MET A 307 2.72 -2.93 10.80
N GLY A 308 1.49 -3.20 10.34
CA GLY A 308 1.05 -4.57 10.07
C GLY A 308 1.94 -5.25 9.02
N SER A 309 2.18 -4.57 7.90
CA SER A 309 3.08 -5.07 6.85
C SER A 309 4.52 -5.18 7.33
N LEU A 310 4.98 -4.21 8.11
CA LEU A 310 6.33 -4.15 8.61
C LEU A 310 6.62 -5.31 9.57
N MET A 311 5.71 -5.58 10.51
CA MET A 311 5.86 -6.68 11.45
C MET A 311 5.81 -8.04 10.74
N ALA A 312 5.02 -8.17 9.66
CA ALA A 312 5.03 -9.37 8.83
C ALA A 312 6.38 -9.56 8.11
N ASP A 313 6.89 -8.49 7.47
CA ASP A 313 8.21 -8.50 6.80
C ASP A 313 9.32 -8.82 7.81
N LEU A 314 9.31 -8.19 9.00
CA LEU A 314 10.26 -8.44 10.08
C LEU A 314 10.23 -9.91 10.53
N ASN A 315 9.05 -10.50 10.74
CA ASN A 315 8.93 -11.89 11.15
C ASN A 315 9.54 -12.86 10.13
N LYS A 316 9.25 -12.66 8.85
CA LYS A 316 9.78 -13.50 7.77
C LYS A 316 11.31 -13.40 7.72
N ASN A 317 11.83 -12.17 7.68
CA ASN A 317 13.26 -11.92 7.61
C ASN A 317 14.01 -12.32 8.89
N LEU A 318 13.38 -12.28 10.07
CA LEU A 318 14.00 -12.68 11.34
C LEU A 318 14.36 -14.16 11.33
N SER A 319 13.47 -15.02 10.83
CA SER A 319 13.73 -16.45 10.72
C SER A 319 14.94 -16.71 9.82
N SER A 320 14.97 -16.08 8.65
CA SER A 320 16.05 -16.18 7.68
C SER A 320 17.39 -15.68 8.24
N LEU A 321 17.36 -14.54 8.91
CA LEU A 321 18.52 -13.95 9.58
C LEU A 321 19.06 -14.86 10.69
N ASN A 322 18.19 -15.38 11.56
CA ASN A 322 18.61 -16.24 12.67
C ASN A 322 19.21 -17.56 12.18
N ASN A 323 18.64 -18.17 11.15
CA ASN A 323 19.24 -19.33 10.49
C ASN A 323 20.65 -19.04 9.97
N TRP A 324 20.86 -17.85 9.37
CA TRP A 324 22.16 -17.41 8.89
C TRP A 324 23.15 -17.16 10.04
N LEU A 325 22.71 -16.52 11.13
CA LEU A 325 23.52 -16.24 12.31
C LEU A 325 23.97 -17.53 13.01
N GLU A 326 23.05 -18.48 13.18
CA GLU A 326 23.34 -19.79 13.80
C GLU A 326 24.36 -20.59 13.00
N LYS A 327 24.22 -20.66 11.67
CA LYS A 327 25.20 -21.32 10.77
C LYS A 327 26.61 -20.74 10.90
N ARG A 328 26.75 -19.51 11.42
CA ARG A 328 28.02 -18.79 11.62
C ARG A 328 28.40 -18.62 13.09
N GLY A 329 27.73 -19.33 14.00
CA GLY A 329 28.02 -19.29 15.44
C GLY A 329 27.73 -17.95 16.13
N SER A 330 26.87 -17.12 15.52
CA SER A 330 26.43 -15.83 16.08
C SER A 330 25.13 -16.00 16.87
N VAL A 331 24.88 -15.07 17.81
CA VAL A 331 23.68 -15.11 18.66
C VAL A 331 22.44 -14.69 17.86
N PRO A 332 21.35 -15.47 17.88
CA PRO A 332 20.07 -15.07 17.29
C PRO A 332 19.56 -13.75 17.85
N VAL A 333 18.86 -13.00 17.02
CA VAL A 333 18.20 -11.75 17.40
C VAL A 333 16.72 -11.99 17.64
N ASP A 334 16.11 -11.18 18.51
CA ASP A 334 14.66 -11.12 18.64
C ASP A 334 14.05 -10.04 17.75
N GLN A 335 12.72 -10.07 17.64
CA GLN A 335 11.95 -9.12 16.83
C GLN A 335 12.07 -7.68 17.34
N GLU A 336 12.12 -7.48 18.65
CA GLU A 336 12.17 -6.16 19.26
C GLU A 336 13.50 -5.46 18.92
N THR A 337 14.61 -6.19 19.02
CA THR A 337 15.93 -5.69 18.62
C THR A 337 15.95 -5.32 17.14
N LEU A 338 15.37 -6.15 16.27
CA LEU A 338 15.32 -5.87 14.83
C LEU A 338 14.45 -4.64 14.52
N LEU A 339 13.33 -4.48 15.24
CA LEU A 339 12.43 -3.33 15.10
C LEU A 339 13.12 -2.02 15.53
N ILE A 340 13.87 -2.03 16.64
CA ILE A 340 14.62 -0.87 17.11
C ILE A 340 15.69 -0.47 16.07
N LYS A 341 16.49 -1.43 15.60
CA LYS A 341 17.51 -1.20 14.56
C LYS A 341 16.91 -0.64 13.29
N LEU A 342 15.72 -1.12 12.91
CA LEU A 342 15.01 -0.61 11.76
C LEU A 342 14.59 0.85 11.95
N PHE A 343 14.03 1.23 13.11
CA PHE A 343 13.65 2.61 13.37
C PHE A 343 14.86 3.55 13.37
N GLU A 344 15.98 3.14 13.97
CA GLU A 344 17.25 3.86 13.91
C GLU A 344 17.75 4.02 12.47
N GLU A 345 17.67 2.96 11.66
CA GLU A 345 18.10 3.01 10.26
C GLU A 345 17.16 3.89 9.42
N VAL A 346 15.84 3.85 9.64
CA VAL A 346 14.89 4.78 8.99
C VAL A 346 15.27 6.23 9.31
N GLU A 347 15.53 6.57 10.57
CA GLU A 347 15.95 7.92 10.98
C GLU A 347 17.26 8.33 10.30
N TYR A 348 18.19 7.39 10.12
CA TYR A 348 19.47 7.62 9.45
C TYR A 348 19.34 7.84 7.94
N ILE A 349 18.57 7.00 7.24
CA ILE A 349 18.51 7.00 5.78
C ILE A 349 17.52 8.02 5.22
N TRP A 350 16.44 8.32 5.93
CA TRP A 350 15.40 9.23 5.47
C TRP A 350 15.92 10.61 5.02
N PRO A 351 16.79 11.31 5.78
CA PRO A 351 17.44 12.54 5.30
C PRO A 351 18.28 12.34 4.03
N LYS A 352 18.97 11.20 3.92
CA LYS A 352 19.86 10.90 2.79
C LYS A 352 19.10 10.59 1.51
N MET A 353 17.89 10.05 1.66
CA MET A 353 16.97 9.81 0.55
C MET A 353 16.19 11.07 0.14
N GLY A 354 16.55 12.25 0.67
CA GLY A 354 15.95 13.53 0.30
C GLY A 354 14.64 13.85 1.02
N TYR A 355 14.39 13.27 2.20
CA TYR A 355 13.20 13.52 3.01
C TYR A 355 11.86 13.34 2.27
N PRO A 356 11.62 12.26 1.51
CA PRO A 356 10.29 12.05 0.93
C PRO A 356 9.23 11.95 2.05
N PRO A 357 8.05 12.59 1.92
CA PRO A 357 6.93 12.28 2.80
C PRO A 357 6.69 10.77 2.83
N LEU A 358 6.54 10.22 4.03
CA LEU A 358 6.35 8.78 4.22
C LEU A 358 4.89 8.38 3.94
N VAL A 359 4.44 8.61 2.71
CA VAL A 359 3.16 8.16 2.16
C VAL A 359 3.42 7.15 1.04
N THR A 360 2.43 6.33 0.71
CA THR A 360 2.55 5.36 -0.39
C THR A 360 2.81 6.06 -1.74
N PRO A 361 3.79 5.60 -2.54
CA PRO A 361 4.62 4.40 -2.33
C PRO A 361 5.92 4.63 -1.54
N TYR A 362 6.34 5.89 -1.33
CA TYR A 362 7.66 6.24 -0.82
C TYR A 362 7.94 5.80 0.62
N SER A 363 6.93 5.72 1.48
CA SER A 363 7.09 5.08 2.80
C SER A 363 7.57 3.64 2.69
N GLN A 364 7.08 2.90 1.68
CA GLN A 364 7.47 1.50 1.46
C GLN A 364 8.92 1.43 1.00
N TYR A 365 9.35 2.34 0.14
CA TYR A 365 10.74 2.41 -0.37
C TYR A 365 11.73 2.69 0.75
N VAL A 366 11.46 3.70 1.59
CA VAL A 366 12.30 4.01 2.76
C VAL A 366 12.31 2.84 3.74
N LYS A 367 11.15 2.25 4.07
CA LYS A 367 11.05 1.10 4.96
C LYS A 367 11.84 -0.11 4.46
N ASN A 368 11.67 -0.47 3.19
CA ASN A 368 12.33 -1.62 2.58
C ASN A 368 13.84 -1.43 2.51
N THR A 369 14.28 -0.23 2.13
CA THR A 369 15.72 0.11 2.11
C THR A 369 16.32 0.04 3.51
N ALA A 370 15.61 0.56 4.53
CA ALA A 370 16.08 0.48 5.92
C ALA A 370 16.16 -0.97 6.40
N LEU A 371 15.13 -1.79 6.13
CA LEU A 371 15.13 -3.20 6.50
C LEU A 371 16.28 -3.95 5.82
N MET A 372 16.48 -3.72 4.52
CA MET A 372 17.61 -4.33 3.80
C MET A 372 18.95 -3.86 4.35
N ASN A 373 19.14 -2.58 4.60
CA ASN A 373 20.37 -2.09 5.23
C ASN A 373 20.64 -2.77 6.57
N VAL A 374 19.64 -2.89 7.45
CA VAL A 374 19.80 -3.58 8.74
C VAL A 374 20.22 -5.04 8.52
N LEU A 375 19.52 -5.78 7.66
CA LEU A 375 19.83 -7.19 7.39
C LEU A 375 21.23 -7.37 6.80
N GLN A 376 21.61 -6.55 5.82
CA GLN A 376 22.92 -6.61 5.17
C GLN A 376 24.04 -6.26 6.14
N MET A 377 23.89 -5.20 6.95
CA MET A 377 24.87 -4.83 7.97
C MET A 377 25.02 -5.91 9.05
N MET A 378 23.92 -6.54 9.48
CA MET A 378 23.99 -7.67 10.41
C MET A 378 24.65 -8.91 9.81
N LYS A 379 24.59 -9.06 8.48
CA LYS A 379 25.34 -10.07 7.71
C LYS A 379 26.79 -9.66 7.41
N GLY A 380 27.26 -8.51 7.92
CA GLY A 380 28.61 -7.99 7.70
C GLY A 380 28.85 -7.39 6.31
N ARG A 381 27.79 -7.07 5.56
CA ARG A 381 27.84 -6.42 4.25
C ARG A 381 27.66 -4.90 4.40
N GLU A 382 28.00 -4.15 3.35
CA GLU A 382 27.89 -2.69 3.36
C GLU A 382 26.43 -2.22 3.36
N ARG A 383 26.19 -1.05 3.96
CA ARG A 383 24.93 -0.32 3.81
C ARG A 383 24.71 0.01 2.32
N TRP A 384 23.46 0.07 1.86
CA TRP A 384 23.07 0.36 0.47
C TRP A 384 23.44 -0.72 -0.55
N SER A 385 23.92 -1.88 -0.08
CA SER A 385 24.27 -3.01 -0.95
C SER A 385 23.07 -3.57 -1.73
N MET A 386 21.84 -3.36 -1.24
CA MET A 386 20.61 -3.72 -1.95
C MET A 386 19.59 -2.57 -1.86
N VAL A 387 19.42 -1.86 -2.98
CA VAL A 387 18.40 -0.82 -3.18
C VAL A 387 17.64 -1.18 -4.45
N ASP A 388 16.32 -1.32 -4.35
CA ASP A 388 15.47 -1.76 -5.46
C ASP A 388 15.29 -0.68 -6.54
N GLU A 389 14.88 -1.09 -7.74
CA GLU A 389 14.75 -0.17 -8.88
C GLU A 389 13.67 0.88 -8.71
N ASN A 390 12.59 0.59 -7.97
CA ASN A 390 11.55 1.60 -7.72
C ASN A 390 12.09 2.69 -6.78
N THR A 391 12.85 2.29 -5.76
CA THR A 391 13.59 3.23 -4.92
C THR A 391 14.57 4.05 -5.77
N TRP A 392 15.34 3.44 -6.67
CA TRP A 392 16.23 4.19 -7.57
C TRP A 392 15.50 5.12 -8.53
N ASN A 393 14.34 4.74 -9.06
CA ASN A 393 13.51 5.61 -9.90
C ASN A 393 13.03 6.85 -9.14
N MET A 394 12.70 6.70 -7.85
CA MET A 394 12.44 7.84 -6.97
C MET A 394 13.71 8.70 -6.80
N LEU A 395 14.84 8.10 -6.41
CA LEU A 395 16.08 8.83 -6.12
C LEU A 395 16.63 9.56 -7.36
N SER A 396 16.46 8.99 -8.54
CA SER A 396 16.93 9.54 -9.82
C SER A 396 16.01 10.63 -10.40
N GLY A 397 14.87 10.94 -9.77
CA GLY A 397 13.97 12.01 -10.22
C GLY A 397 12.89 11.57 -11.21
N LYS A 398 12.84 10.30 -11.61
CA LYS A 398 11.81 9.78 -12.54
C LYS A 398 10.40 9.81 -11.96
N ALA A 399 10.27 9.82 -10.63
CA ALA A 399 8.99 9.95 -9.94
C ALA A 399 8.64 11.40 -9.56
N GLY A 400 9.53 12.36 -9.86
CA GLY A 400 9.45 13.74 -9.40
C GLY A 400 10.64 14.15 -8.56
N LYS A 401 10.76 15.46 -8.31
CA LYS A 401 11.87 16.02 -7.54
C LYS A 401 11.70 15.72 -6.05
N LEU A 402 12.75 15.18 -5.42
CA LEU A 402 12.81 15.02 -3.96
C LEU A 402 12.73 16.38 -3.24
N PRO A 403 12.11 16.45 -2.04
CA PRO A 403 12.07 17.66 -1.24
C PRO A 403 13.46 18.19 -0.85
N GLY A 404 14.37 17.27 -0.51
CA GLY A 404 15.73 17.55 -0.09
C GLY A 404 16.79 16.95 -1.01
N PRO A 405 18.07 17.32 -0.79
CA PRO A 405 19.18 16.75 -1.54
C PRO A 405 19.40 15.27 -1.18
N LEU A 406 19.96 14.51 -2.13
CA LEU A 406 20.48 13.18 -1.86
C LEU A 406 21.76 13.24 -1.02
N GLY A 407 21.95 12.24 -0.17
CA GLY A 407 23.19 12.03 0.57
C GLY A 407 24.37 11.71 -0.35
N GLU A 408 25.56 12.19 0.02
CA GLU A 408 26.80 11.99 -0.74
C GLU A 408 27.14 10.51 -0.98
N ASP A 409 26.76 9.64 -0.04
CA ASP A 409 26.92 8.18 -0.15
C ASP A 409 26.05 7.60 -1.27
N LEU A 410 24.78 8.03 -1.37
CA LEU A 410 23.88 7.61 -2.45
C LEU A 410 24.29 8.20 -3.81
N VAL A 411 24.78 9.45 -3.82
CA VAL A 411 25.32 10.07 -5.06
C VAL A 411 26.55 9.31 -5.54
N SER A 412 27.47 8.96 -4.64
CA SER A 412 28.67 8.18 -4.97
C SER A 412 28.30 6.79 -5.48
N LEU A 413 27.32 6.13 -4.85
CA LEU A 413 26.81 4.83 -5.27
C LEU A 413 26.16 4.91 -6.66
N ALA A 414 25.31 5.93 -6.91
CA ALA A 414 24.68 6.14 -8.21
C ALA A 414 25.74 6.34 -9.32
N ASN A 415 26.76 7.15 -9.05
CA ASN A 415 27.88 7.37 -9.98
C ASN A 415 28.67 6.08 -10.25
N GLY A 416 28.96 5.29 -9.20
CA GLY A 416 29.64 4.01 -9.34
C GLY A 416 28.83 2.97 -10.12
N GLN A 417 27.51 3.08 -10.10
CA GLN A 417 26.58 2.25 -10.86
C GLN A 417 26.21 2.84 -12.24
N ASN A 418 26.81 3.97 -12.65
CA ASN A 418 26.48 4.70 -13.87
C ASN A 418 24.98 5.01 -14.03
N ARG A 419 24.29 5.33 -12.93
CA ARG A 419 22.87 5.69 -12.96
C ARG A 419 22.67 7.11 -13.47
N GLU A 420 21.69 7.28 -14.35
CA GLU A 420 21.31 8.59 -14.90
C GLU A 420 20.24 9.27 -14.03
N PHE A 421 20.41 10.58 -13.80
CA PHE A 421 19.42 11.43 -13.14
C PHE A 421 18.52 12.10 -14.18
N PHE A 422 17.22 12.04 -13.92
CA PHE A 422 16.19 12.65 -14.74
C PHE A 422 15.76 13.99 -14.14
N TYR A 423 15.81 15.04 -14.97
CA TYR A 423 15.45 16.41 -14.60
C TYR A 423 14.29 16.98 -15.44
N GLY A 424 13.69 16.15 -16.30
CA GLY A 424 12.52 16.53 -17.11
C GLY A 424 11.21 16.40 -16.35
N THR A 425 10.10 16.44 -17.08
CA THR A 425 8.75 16.24 -16.51
C THR A 425 8.48 14.74 -16.38
N PRO A 426 8.20 14.20 -15.17
CA PRO A 426 7.94 12.77 -14.98
C PRO A 426 6.85 12.18 -15.88
N GLN A 427 5.81 12.96 -16.20
CA GLN A 427 4.73 12.52 -17.09
C GLN A 427 5.22 12.17 -18.50
N ASP A 428 6.29 12.81 -19.00
CA ASP A 428 6.82 12.61 -20.36
C ASP A 428 7.42 11.20 -20.56
N LEU A 429 7.68 10.49 -19.45
CA LEU A 429 8.18 9.11 -19.49
C LEU A 429 7.08 8.09 -19.83
N TYR A 430 5.82 8.52 -19.86
CA TYR A 430 4.65 7.64 -20.02
C TYR A 430 3.83 8.09 -21.23
N PRO A 431 4.10 7.54 -22.42
CA PRO A 431 3.35 7.87 -23.64
C PRO A 431 1.89 7.42 -23.52
N ASP A 432 1.04 7.99 -24.37
CA ASP A 432 -0.38 7.69 -24.46
C ASP A 432 -0.62 6.20 -24.78
N GLU A 433 -1.59 5.59 -24.09
CA GLU A 433 -1.91 4.16 -24.20
C GLU A 433 -3.41 3.88 -24.40
N LEU A 434 -4.28 4.89 -24.42
CA LEU A 434 -5.73 4.68 -24.47
C LEU A 434 -6.17 3.99 -25.76
N GLU A 435 -5.60 4.36 -26.91
CA GLU A 435 -5.86 3.69 -28.20
C GLU A 435 -5.42 2.21 -28.19
N LEU A 436 -4.31 1.89 -27.49
CA LEU A 436 -3.85 0.52 -27.33
C LEU A 436 -4.88 -0.32 -26.56
N PHE A 437 -5.44 0.22 -25.47
CA PHE A 437 -6.44 -0.50 -24.69
C PHE A 437 -7.79 -0.59 -25.41
N ALA A 438 -8.19 0.45 -26.16
CA ALA A 438 -9.37 0.42 -27.02
C ALA A 438 -9.28 -0.71 -28.06
N GLY A 439 -8.15 -0.82 -28.78
CA GLY A 439 -7.93 -1.90 -29.74
C GLY A 439 -7.97 -3.30 -29.09
N LYS A 440 -7.40 -3.45 -27.88
CA LYS A 440 -7.48 -4.72 -27.13
C LYS A 440 -8.92 -5.06 -26.73
N MET A 441 -9.76 -4.07 -26.43
CA MET A 441 -11.18 -4.30 -26.15
C MET A 441 -11.92 -4.74 -27.41
N ASP A 442 -11.65 -4.11 -28.56
CA ASP A 442 -12.23 -4.47 -29.85
C ASP A 442 -11.90 -5.93 -30.23
N GLU A 443 -10.64 -6.35 -30.07
CA GLU A 443 -10.19 -7.72 -30.30
C GLU A 443 -10.92 -8.74 -29.41
N LYS A 444 -11.24 -8.36 -28.17
CA LYS A 444 -11.95 -9.20 -27.19
C LYS A 444 -13.48 -9.08 -27.30
N GLY A 445 -13.99 -8.18 -28.14
CA GLY A 445 -15.42 -7.86 -28.25
C GLY A 445 -16.00 -7.28 -26.96
N TRP A 446 -15.22 -6.50 -26.21
CA TRP A 446 -15.66 -5.84 -24.99
C TRP A 446 -16.21 -4.44 -25.28
N ASP A 447 -17.38 -4.13 -24.73
CA ASP A 447 -17.98 -2.79 -24.80
C ASP A 447 -17.20 -1.79 -23.94
N TYR A 448 -17.09 -0.53 -24.40
CA TYR A 448 -16.35 0.53 -23.69
C TYR A 448 -17.09 1.05 -22.45
N GLY A 449 -18.35 0.66 -22.25
CA GLY A 449 -19.16 1.07 -21.11
C GLY A 449 -19.78 2.46 -21.29
N GLU A 450 -20.64 2.81 -20.34
CA GLU A 450 -21.22 4.16 -20.28
C GLU A 450 -20.13 5.21 -20.07
N ASP A 451 -20.08 6.25 -20.91
CA ASP A 451 -19.05 7.30 -20.86
C ASP A 451 -17.59 6.78 -20.98
N ASP A 452 -17.37 5.64 -21.65
CA ASP A 452 -16.07 4.96 -21.80
C ASP A 452 -15.46 4.44 -20.47
N GLU A 453 -16.30 4.18 -19.48
CA GLU A 453 -15.85 3.81 -18.13
C GLU A 453 -15.21 2.42 -18.04
N GLU A 454 -15.56 1.47 -18.91
CA GLU A 454 -14.92 0.16 -18.96
C GLU A 454 -13.54 0.25 -19.62
N LEU A 455 -13.40 1.11 -20.64
CA LEU A 455 -12.11 1.44 -21.26
C LEU A 455 -11.17 2.08 -20.25
N MET A 456 -11.67 3.04 -19.47
CA MET A 456 -10.91 3.68 -18.39
C MET A 456 -10.42 2.66 -17.36
N GLU A 457 -11.29 1.77 -16.87
CA GLU A 457 -10.91 0.76 -15.88
C GLU A 457 -9.92 -0.26 -16.45
N TYR A 458 -10.06 -0.67 -17.72
CA TYR A 458 -9.11 -1.57 -18.36
C TYR A 458 -7.73 -0.93 -18.53
N ALA A 459 -7.67 0.33 -18.97
CA ALA A 459 -6.41 1.05 -19.11
C ALA A 459 -5.75 1.35 -17.75
N MET A 460 -6.56 1.65 -16.73
CA MET A 460 -6.08 1.93 -15.37
C MET A 460 -5.57 0.66 -14.67
N HIS A 461 -6.32 -0.45 -14.78
CA HIS A 461 -6.06 -1.69 -14.04
C HIS A 461 -6.08 -2.94 -14.94
N PRO A 462 -5.17 -3.09 -15.92
CA PRO A 462 -5.29 -4.10 -16.98
C PRO A 462 -5.50 -5.52 -16.45
N GLN A 463 -4.59 -6.00 -15.59
CA GLN A 463 -4.65 -7.38 -15.08
C GLN A 463 -5.88 -7.62 -14.20
N GLN A 464 -6.20 -6.68 -13.31
CA GLN A 464 -7.35 -6.82 -12.41
C GLN A 464 -8.67 -6.78 -13.19
N TYR A 465 -8.74 -5.96 -14.25
CA TYR A 465 -9.89 -5.89 -15.14
C TYR A 465 -10.09 -7.19 -15.94
N GLU A 466 -9.02 -7.78 -16.50
CA GLU A 466 -9.13 -9.08 -17.19
C GLU A 466 -9.55 -10.21 -16.24
N ASP A 467 -9.04 -10.19 -15.01
CA ASP A 467 -9.43 -11.15 -13.98
C ASP A 467 -10.88 -10.97 -13.53
N TYR A 468 -11.38 -9.74 -13.51
CA TYR A 468 -12.79 -9.42 -13.30
C TYR A 468 -13.65 -9.98 -14.45
N LYS A 469 -13.33 -9.64 -15.70
CA LYS A 469 -14.12 -10.07 -16.88
C LYS A 469 -14.14 -11.58 -17.06
N SER A 470 -13.08 -12.27 -16.66
CA SER A 470 -12.99 -13.74 -16.73
C SER A 470 -13.63 -14.47 -15.54
N GLY A 471 -14.03 -13.75 -14.48
CA GLY A 471 -14.57 -14.35 -13.25
C GLY A 471 -13.51 -14.84 -12.25
N LYS A 472 -12.24 -14.91 -12.64
CA LYS A 472 -11.11 -15.35 -11.79
C LYS A 472 -10.98 -14.53 -10.52
N ALA A 473 -11.24 -13.23 -10.57
CA ALA A 473 -11.20 -12.37 -9.39
C ALA A 473 -12.25 -12.80 -8.35
N LYS A 474 -13.47 -13.11 -8.80
CA LYS A 474 -14.55 -13.57 -7.92
C LYS A 474 -14.23 -14.93 -7.32
N GLU A 475 -13.71 -15.85 -8.13
CA GLU A 475 -13.28 -17.19 -7.67
C GLU A 475 -12.23 -17.09 -6.56
N ARG A 476 -11.13 -16.35 -6.80
CA ARG A 476 -10.07 -16.14 -5.80
C ARG A 476 -10.59 -15.50 -4.52
N PHE A 477 -11.50 -14.53 -4.62
CA PHE A 477 -12.10 -13.91 -3.45
C PHE A 477 -12.94 -14.90 -2.64
N LEU A 478 -13.78 -15.71 -3.30
CA LEU A 478 -14.60 -16.72 -2.63
C LEU A 478 -13.74 -17.80 -1.95
N GLU A 479 -12.64 -18.20 -2.59
CA GLU A 479 -11.65 -19.11 -2.01
C GLU A 479 -10.97 -18.51 -0.77
N GLU A 480 -10.47 -17.27 -0.87
CA GLU A 480 -9.85 -16.56 0.25
C GLU A 480 -10.84 -16.39 1.42
N LEU A 481 -12.08 -16.01 1.12
CA LEU A 481 -13.13 -15.87 2.12
C LEU A 481 -13.46 -17.21 2.79
N ALA A 482 -13.59 -18.29 2.01
CA ALA A 482 -13.82 -19.62 2.55
C ALA A 482 -12.68 -20.06 3.48
N GLN A 483 -11.43 -19.75 3.13
CA GLN A 483 -10.27 -20.01 3.99
C GLN A 483 -10.32 -19.20 5.30
N LYS A 484 -10.70 -17.93 5.24
CA LYS A 484 -10.82 -17.06 6.43
C LYS A 484 -12.00 -17.41 7.34
N LYS A 485 -13.10 -17.93 6.77
CA LYS A 485 -14.29 -18.40 7.51
C LYS A 485 -14.04 -19.73 8.22
N LYS A 486 -13.05 -20.53 7.79
CA LYS A 486 -12.67 -21.73 8.54
C LYS A 486 -12.26 -21.31 9.96
N PRO A 487 -12.79 -21.97 11.00
CA PRO A 487 -12.33 -21.69 12.35
C PRO A 487 -10.82 -21.85 12.36
N LYS A 488 -10.09 -20.82 12.83
CA LYS A 488 -8.70 -21.01 13.22
C LYS A 488 -8.74 -22.17 14.20
N SER A 489 -8.18 -23.32 13.83
CA SER A 489 -7.93 -24.38 14.79
C SER A 489 -7.23 -23.70 15.95
N SER A 490 -7.88 -23.68 17.11
CA SER A 490 -7.25 -23.19 18.33
C SER A 490 -5.84 -23.79 18.37
N PRO A 491 -4.80 -23.05 18.74
CA PRO A 491 -3.62 -23.75 19.23
C PRO A 491 -4.17 -24.60 20.35
N THR A 492 -4.20 -25.92 20.14
CA THR A 492 -4.47 -26.86 21.20
C THR A 492 -3.52 -26.42 22.30
N SER A 493 -4.08 -25.94 23.41
CA SER A 493 -3.34 -25.79 24.64
C SER A 493 -2.47 -27.02 24.75
N LEU A 494 -1.15 -26.84 24.71
CA LEU A 494 -0.15 -27.86 25.01
C LEU A 494 -0.32 -28.24 26.49
N VAL A 495 -1.45 -28.86 26.82
CA VAL A 495 -1.48 -29.87 27.85
C VAL A 495 -0.92 -31.07 27.13
N ALA A 496 0.36 -31.36 27.37
CA ALA A 496 0.94 -32.62 26.94
C ALA A 496 0.08 -33.74 27.51
N GLU A 497 -0.76 -34.35 26.67
CA GLU A 497 -1.28 -35.66 27.00
C GLU A 497 -0.07 -36.60 27.08
N PRO A 498 0.09 -37.37 28.17
CA PRO A 498 1.16 -38.35 28.24
C PRO A 498 0.96 -39.34 27.08
N VAL A 499 1.96 -39.44 26.22
CA VAL A 499 2.00 -40.41 25.12
C VAL A 499 1.95 -41.80 25.74
N ALA A 500 0.77 -42.41 25.76
CA ALA A 500 0.57 -43.80 26.12
C ALA A 500 0.53 -44.64 24.84
N PRO A 501 1.12 -45.85 24.84
CA PRO A 501 1.10 -46.75 23.69
C PRO A 501 -0.34 -47.05 23.28
N LYS A 502 -0.63 -46.94 21.98
CA LYS A 502 -1.97 -47.19 21.42
C LYS A 502 -1.96 -48.55 20.73
N HIS A 503 -2.94 -49.39 21.08
CA HIS A 503 -3.28 -50.59 20.35
C HIS A 503 -4.35 -50.24 19.32
N MET A 504 -4.13 -50.62 18.05
CA MET A 504 -5.10 -50.43 16.99
C MET A 504 -5.26 -51.71 16.18
N ARG A 505 -6.51 -52.02 15.81
CA ARG A 505 -6.85 -53.15 14.96
C ARG A 505 -6.94 -52.66 13.51
N VAL A 506 -6.06 -53.16 12.65
CA VAL A 506 -5.99 -52.80 11.22
C VAL A 506 -6.40 -54.00 10.39
N THR A 507 -7.30 -53.80 9.43
CA THR A 507 -7.74 -54.85 8.51
C THR A 507 -7.09 -54.64 7.15
N VAL A 508 -6.33 -55.63 6.68
CA VAL A 508 -5.69 -55.62 5.36
C VAL A 508 -6.11 -56.88 4.62
N ASN A 509 -6.66 -56.73 3.42
CA ASN A 509 -7.18 -57.83 2.60
C ASN A 509 -8.22 -58.74 3.31
N GLY A 510 -9.02 -58.17 4.22
CA GLY A 510 -10.10 -58.88 4.90
C GLY A 510 -9.73 -59.61 6.19
N GLU A 511 -8.44 -59.68 6.54
CA GLU A 511 -7.98 -60.18 7.85
C GLU A 511 -7.57 -59.03 8.77
N ALA A 512 -7.94 -59.13 10.05
CA ALA A 512 -7.70 -58.08 11.03
C ALA A 512 -6.52 -58.43 11.95
N TYR A 513 -5.55 -57.52 12.01
CA TYR A 513 -4.34 -57.62 12.85
C TYR A 513 -4.39 -56.57 13.95
N GLU A 514 -3.94 -56.93 15.16
CA GLU A 514 -3.72 -55.96 16.24
C GLU A 514 -2.27 -55.49 16.24
N VAL A 515 -2.09 -54.17 16.16
CA VAL A 515 -0.78 -53.52 16.14
C VAL A 515 -0.65 -52.65 17.38
N ALA A 516 0.41 -52.88 18.16
CA ALA A 516 0.82 -52.04 19.28
C ALA A 516 1.93 -51.11 18.81
N ILE A 517 1.74 -49.79 18.96
CA ILE A 517 2.74 -48.78 18.58
C ILE A 517 3.34 -48.21 19.86
N ASP A 518 4.66 -48.37 20.01
CA ASP A 518 5.46 -47.82 21.11
C ASP A 518 6.44 -46.78 20.57
N TYR A 519 6.70 -45.71 21.34
CA TYR A 519 7.56 -44.60 20.91
C TYR A 519 8.88 -44.60 21.71
N PRO A 520 10.06 -44.60 21.06
CA PRO A 520 11.33 -44.54 21.76
C PRO A 520 11.54 -43.16 22.42
N LYS A 521 11.98 -43.16 23.69
CA LYS A 521 12.38 -41.93 24.41
C LYS A 521 13.69 -41.39 23.85
N ALA A 522 13.78 -40.06 23.73
CA ALA A 522 15.00 -39.38 23.31
C ALA A 522 16.15 -39.60 24.30
N GLY A 523 17.28 -40.09 23.79
CA GLY A 523 18.51 -40.26 24.56
C GLY A 523 18.98 -41.71 24.66
N ASP A 524 19.34 -42.33 23.54
CA ASP A 524 20.40 -43.32 23.54
C ASP A 524 21.10 -43.31 22.17
N ALA A 525 22.39 -43.00 22.21
CA ALA A 525 23.27 -43.06 21.07
C ALA A 525 23.70 -44.52 20.85
N THR A 526 23.80 -44.97 19.60
CA THR A 526 24.95 -45.76 19.11
C THR A 526 24.86 -46.10 17.61
N ALA A 527 26.01 -45.87 16.96
CA ALA A 527 26.63 -46.63 15.88
C ALA A 527 25.91 -46.78 14.53
N GLU A 528 26.41 -46.00 13.57
CA GLU A 528 26.30 -46.24 12.13
C GLU A 528 27.04 -47.52 11.69
N THR A 529 26.46 -48.25 10.74
CA THR A 529 27.21 -49.03 9.74
C THR A 529 26.43 -48.99 8.41
N PRO A 530 27.11 -48.91 7.25
CA PRO A 530 26.51 -48.35 6.04
C PRO A 530 25.83 -49.44 5.18
N ALA A 531 24.62 -49.16 4.71
CA ALA A 531 23.96 -49.95 3.68
C ALA A 531 23.98 -49.20 2.34
N ASN A 532 24.79 -49.75 1.45
CA ASN A 532 25.01 -49.40 0.06
C ASN A 532 23.69 -49.42 -0.75
N SER A 533 23.33 -48.30 -1.38
CA SER A 533 22.43 -48.31 -2.54
C SER A 533 22.81 -47.17 -3.50
N GLN A 534 23.39 -47.56 -4.63
CA GLN A 534 23.62 -46.69 -5.78
C GLN A 534 22.28 -46.36 -6.46
N PRO A 535 22.06 -45.10 -6.88
CA PRO A 535 21.22 -44.80 -8.03
C PRO A 535 22.06 -44.87 -9.31
N ALA A 536 21.43 -45.41 -10.36
CA ALA A 536 22.00 -45.53 -11.69
C ALA A 536 22.43 -44.16 -12.26
N ALA A 537 23.63 -44.13 -12.83
CA ALA A 537 24.20 -42.97 -13.49
C ALA A 537 23.44 -42.63 -14.78
N SER A 538 22.79 -41.47 -14.80
CA SER A 538 22.61 -40.70 -16.03
C SER A 538 23.92 -39.97 -16.34
N THR A 539 24.44 -40.17 -17.55
CA THR A 539 25.63 -39.50 -18.07
C THR A 539 25.42 -37.98 -18.14
N GLU A 540 25.87 -37.25 -17.12
CA GLU A 540 26.09 -35.81 -17.21
C GLU A 540 27.36 -35.55 -18.04
N GLN A 541 27.18 -34.93 -19.20
CA GLN A 541 28.23 -34.11 -19.77
C GLN A 541 28.59 -33.03 -18.75
N LYS A 542 29.86 -32.94 -18.36
CA LYS A 542 30.39 -31.78 -17.64
C LYS A 542 30.36 -30.55 -18.55
N THR A 543 29.20 -29.97 -18.75
CA THR A 543 29.07 -28.57 -19.13
C THR A 543 29.42 -27.76 -17.89
N ASN A 544 30.45 -26.90 -17.98
CA ASN A 544 30.83 -25.94 -16.93
C ASN A 544 29.73 -24.87 -16.78
N LEU A 545 28.54 -25.27 -16.33
CA LEU A 545 27.42 -24.39 -16.10
C LEU A 545 27.65 -23.61 -14.81
N LYS A 546 27.61 -22.30 -14.89
CA LYS A 546 27.70 -21.41 -13.74
C LYS A 546 26.28 -21.10 -13.28
N ALA A 547 26.03 -21.34 -12.00
CA ALA A 547 24.76 -21.00 -11.37
C ALA A 547 24.71 -19.49 -11.07
N VAL A 548 23.59 -18.86 -11.42
CA VAL A 548 23.18 -17.57 -10.87
C VAL A 548 22.21 -17.85 -9.74
N LEU A 549 22.58 -17.39 -8.54
CA LEU A 549 21.86 -17.67 -7.31
C LEU A 549 20.89 -16.55 -6.96
N ALA A 550 19.85 -16.87 -6.19
CA ALA A 550 18.91 -15.93 -5.65
C ALA A 550 19.61 -15.03 -4.61
N PRO A 551 19.65 -13.70 -4.81
CA PRO A 551 20.32 -12.79 -3.88
C PRO A 551 19.53 -12.55 -2.59
N LEU A 552 18.24 -12.90 -2.57
CA LEU A 552 17.34 -12.80 -1.44
C LEU A 552 16.16 -13.76 -1.60
N GLU A 553 15.42 -13.97 -0.52
CA GLU A 553 14.17 -14.73 -0.53
C GLU A 553 13.00 -13.91 -1.11
N GLY A 554 12.08 -14.57 -1.82
CA GLY A 554 10.89 -13.92 -2.39
C GLY A 554 10.25 -14.72 -3.51
N LYS A 555 9.40 -14.09 -4.32
CA LYS A 555 8.82 -14.73 -5.51
C LYS A 555 9.59 -14.37 -6.76
N PHE A 556 10.02 -15.37 -7.53
CA PHE A 556 10.79 -15.17 -8.76
C PHE A 556 9.88 -14.82 -9.95
N PHE A 557 10.26 -13.81 -10.74
CA PHE A 557 9.59 -13.40 -11.97
C PHE A 557 10.62 -13.11 -13.06
N LEU A 558 10.27 -13.36 -14.32
CA LEU A 558 11.15 -13.06 -15.45
C LEU A 558 11.03 -11.62 -15.96
N THR A 559 9.89 -10.98 -15.72
CA THR A 559 9.60 -9.58 -16.09
C THR A 559 8.90 -8.88 -14.94
N LYS A 560 9.05 -7.56 -14.84
CA LYS A 560 8.35 -6.76 -13.80
C LYS A 560 6.96 -6.29 -14.24
N ASP A 561 6.75 -6.09 -15.54
CA ASP A 561 5.50 -5.62 -16.15
C ASP A 561 5.41 -6.08 -17.62
N SER A 562 4.31 -5.73 -18.29
CA SER A 562 4.01 -6.16 -19.66
C SER A 562 4.84 -5.45 -20.75
N SER A 563 5.65 -4.45 -20.40
CA SER A 563 6.54 -3.75 -21.35
C SER A 563 7.88 -4.46 -21.55
N GLU A 564 8.23 -5.41 -20.67
CA GLU A 564 9.50 -6.14 -20.72
C GLU A 564 9.36 -7.51 -21.42
N THR A 565 10.43 -7.93 -22.10
CA THR A 565 10.52 -9.26 -22.70
C THR A 565 11.26 -10.20 -21.74
N ALA A 566 10.65 -11.32 -21.39
CA ALA A 566 11.25 -12.34 -20.54
C ALA A 566 12.45 -13.00 -21.23
N ILE A 567 13.53 -13.22 -20.47
CA ILE A 567 14.67 -14.02 -20.96
C ILE A 567 14.25 -15.47 -21.24
N GLN A 568 14.89 -16.07 -22.23
CA GLN A 568 14.63 -17.43 -22.68
C GLN A 568 15.91 -18.27 -22.70
N VAL A 569 15.74 -19.59 -22.66
CA VAL A 569 16.86 -20.53 -22.87
C VAL A 569 17.43 -20.31 -24.27
N GLY A 570 18.74 -20.09 -24.35
CA GLY A 570 19.47 -19.74 -25.56
C GLY A 570 19.85 -18.25 -25.67
N ASP A 571 19.32 -17.38 -24.80
CA ASP A 571 19.66 -15.96 -24.82
C ASP A 571 21.10 -15.72 -24.34
N LEU A 572 21.76 -14.75 -24.98
CA LEU A 572 23.09 -14.30 -24.58
C LEU A 572 22.96 -13.16 -23.56
N ILE A 573 23.46 -13.37 -22.35
CA ILE A 573 23.42 -12.41 -21.25
C ILE A 573 24.81 -11.84 -21.00
N LYS A 574 24.91 -10.53 -20.78
CA LYS A 574 26.15 -9.85 -20.39
C LYS A 574 26.27 -9.71 -18.87
N ALA A 575 27.51 -9.60 -18.39
CA ALA A 575 27.75 -9.27 -17.00
C ALA A 575 27.13 -7.90 -16.67
N GLY A 576 26.39 -7.82 -15.57
CA GLY A 576 25.62 -6.66 -15.14
C GLY A 576 24.19 -6.60 -15.69
N GLU A 577 23.81 -7.48 -16.62
CA GLU A 577 22.46 -7.50 -17.21
C GLU A 577 21.45 -8.14 -16.25
N THR A 578 20.24 -7.60 -16.23
CA THR A 578 19.13 -8.12 -15.42
C THR A 578 18.56 -9.37 -16.07
N ILE A 579 18.44 -10.45 -15.30
CA ILE A 579 18.03 -11.77 -15.76
C ILE A 579 16.66 -12.19 -15.21
N GLY A 580 16.05 -11.33 -14.41
CA GLY A 580 14.77 -11.55 -13.74
C GLY A 580 14.66 -10.67 -12.50
N TYR A 581 13.60 -10.91 -11.73
CA TYR A 581 13.26 -10.14 -10.56
C TYR A 581 12.81 -11.05 -9.43
N ILE A 582 13.10 -10.66 -8.19
CA ILE A 582 12.50 -11.26 -7.01
C ILE A 582 11.57 -10.22 -6.38
N GLU A 583 10.27 -10.52 -6.38
CA GLU A 583 9.31 -9.77 -5.60
C GLU A 583 9.48 -10.15 -4.13
N ALA A 584 10.03 -9.22 -3.36
CA ALA A 584 10.17 -9.34 -1.92
C ALA A 584 9.68 -8.05 -1.28
N MET A 585 8.91 -8.17 -0.19
CA MET A 585 8.34 -7.01 0.52
C MET A 585 7.61 -6.04 -0.43
N LYS A 586 6.83 -6.59 -1.39
CA LYS A 586 6.03 -5.86 -2.39
C LYS A 586 6.82 -4.96 -3.35
N VAL A 587 8.12 -5.17 -3.49
CA VAL A 587 8.96 -4.51 -4.50
C VAL A 587 9.72 -5.55 -5.31
N TYR A 588 9.91 -5.26 -6.60
CA TYR A 588 10.72 -6.09 -7.48
C TYR A 588 12.19 -5.71 -7.33
N ASN A 589 13.01 -6.69 -6.93
CA ASN A 589 14.46 -6.55 -6.86
C ASN A 589 15.06 -7.18 -8.11
N ALA A 590 15.76 -6.40 -8.92
CA ALA A 590 16.43 -6.91 -10.10
C ALA A 590 17.51 -7.93 -9.71
N VAL A 591 17.48 -9.10 -10.33
CA VAL A 591 18.55 -10.09 -10.24
C VAL A 591 19.46 -9.86 -11.44
N SER A 592 20.72 -9.50 -11.18
CA SER A 592 21.74 -9.35 -12.21
C SER A 592 22.80 -10.44 -12.08
N THR A 593 23.39 -10.85 -13.21
CA THR A 593 24.52 -11.79 -13.22
C THR A 593 25.85 -11.03 -13.28
N ASP A 594 26.87 -11.48 -12.55
CA ASP A 594 28.23 -10.95 -12.61
C ASP A 594 29.04 -11.52 -13.80
N LYS A 595 28.44 -12.41 -14.57
CA LYS A 595 29.09 -13.22 -15.60
C LYS A 595 28.32 -13.12 -16.91
N SER A 596 29.05 -13.01 -18.02
CA SER A 596 28.47 -13.16 -19.35
C SER A 596 28.38 -14.63 -19.71
N GLY A 597 27.33 -15.03 -20.44
CA GLY A 597 27.14 -16.40 -20.89
C GLY A 597 25.81 -16.62 -21.61
N VAL A 598 25.61 -17.83 -22.11
CA VAL A 598 24.34 -18.23 -22.75
C VAL A 598 23.45 -18.92 -21.71
N VAL A 599 22.17 -18.56 -21.63
CA VAL A 599 21.19 -19.22 -20.75
C VAL A 599 20.98 -20.65 -21.20
N MET A 600 21.31 -21.61 -20.33
CA MET A 600 21.15 -23.03 -20.61
C MET A 600 19.92 -23.61 -19.93
N GLU A 601 19.63 -23.19 -18.70
CA GLU A 601 18.48 -23.65 -17.92
C GLU A 601 17.94 -22.52 -17.05
N ILE A 602 16.61 -22.36 -17.02
CA ILE A 602 15.90 -21.54 -16.03
C ILE A 602 15.28 -22.53 -15.03
N MET A 603 15.80 -22.53 -13.80
CA MET A 603 15.47 -23.52 -12.77
C MET A 603 14.23 -23.12 -11.97
N ALA A 604 14.07 -21.83 -11.67
CA ALA A 604 12.93 -21.29 -10.94
C ALA A 604 11.77 -20.93 -11.88
N LYS A 605 10.55 -21.33 -11.51
CA LYS A 605 9.33 -20.98 -12.25
C LYS A 605 8.86 -19.58 -11.88
N VAL A 606 8.18 -18.92 -12.81
CA VAL A 606 7.53 -17.62 -12.54
C VAL A 606 6.47 -17.80 -11.45
N GLY A 607 6.56 -16.98 -10.40
CA GLY A 607 5.73 -17.01 -9.20
C GLY A 607 6.15 -18.02 -8.12
N GLU A 608 7.23 -18.78 -8.35
CA GLU A 608 7.80 -19.72 -7.37
C GLU A 608 8.47 -18.96 -6.21
N GLU A 609 8.29 -19.47 -5.00
CA GLU A 609 8.95 -18.94 -3.80
C GLU A 609 10.36 -19.53 -3.70
N VAL A 610 11.36 -18.66 -3.63
CA VAL A 610 12.80 -19.00 -3.58
C VAL A 610 13.42 -18.45 -2.30
N GLU A 611 14.45 -19.12 -1.80
CA GLU A 611 15.29 -18.69 -0.67
C GLU A 611 16.61 -18.06 -1.17
N GLU A 612 17.30 -17.30 -0.30
CA GLU A 612 18.66 -16.81 -0.61
C GLU A 612 19.58 -18.01 -0.92
N ASP A 613 20.42 -17.88 -1.95
CA ASP A 613 21.32 -18.90 -2.49
C ASP A 613 20.67 -20.02 -3.33
N ASP A 614 19.35 -20.01 -3.54
CA ASP A 614 18.70 -20.94 -4.50
C ASP A 614 19.19 -20.72 -5.93
N VAL A 615 19.35 -21.79 -6.71
CA VAL A 615 19.79 -21.67 -8.11
C VAL A 615 18.62 -21.21 -8.96
N LEU A 616 18.72 -20.00 -9.53
CA LEU A 616 17.68 -19.45 -10.41
C LEU A 616 17.90 -19.86 -11.86
N ILE A 617 19.10 -19.62 -12.38
CA ILE A 617 19.45 -19.80 -13.80
C ILE A 617 20.85 -20.40 -13.90
N LYS A 618 21.08 -21.26 -14.89
CA LYS A 618 22.42 -21.75 -15.25
C LYS A 618 22.85 -21.16 -16.58
N ILE A 619 24.05 -20.57 -16.61
CA ILE A 619 24.67 -19.98 -17.81
C ILE A 619 25.97 -20.70 -18.18
N GLN A 620 26.28 -20.78 -19.48
CA GLN A 620 27.52 -21.34 -20.01
C GLN A 620 28.55 -20.27 -20.36
#